data_AF-A0A920S102-F1
#
_entry.id   AF-A0A920S102-F1
#
_cell.length_a   1.000
_cell.length_b   1.000
_cell.length_c   1.000
_cell.angle_alpha   90.00
_cell.angle_beta   90.00
_cell.angle_gamma   90.00
#
_symmetry.space_group_name_H-M   'P 1'
#
loop_
_entity.id
_entity.type
_entity.pdbx_description
1 polymer ?
#
loop_
_entity_poly.entity_id
_entity_poly.type
_entity_poly.pdbx_seq_one_letter_code
_entity_poly.pdbx_strand_id
1 'polypeptide(L)' 'MAHNGEINTLKGNINWMKVHEQEMNSELFKEMENLKPVINSGNSDSAALDNVFEF' A
#
# COMPACT_ATOMS: atom_id res chain seq x y z
N MET A 1 11.30 -1.20 5.50
CA MET A 1 12.01 -2.50 5.50
C MET A 1 13.09 -2.45 4.40
N ALA A 2 13.96 -3.46 4.29
CA ALA A 2 14.89 -3.55 3.16
C ALA A 2 14.62 -4.86 2.41
N HIS A 3 14.02 -4.77 1.22
CA HIS A 3 13.80 -5.91 0.34
C HIS A 3 14.91 -5.96 -0.72
N ASN A 4 15.59 -7.10 -0.81
CA ASN A 4 16.71 -7.34 -1.71
C ASN A 4 16.30 -8.39 -2.76
N GLY A 5 15.59 -7.94 -3.80
CA GLY A 5 15.00 -8.74 -4.88
C GLY A 5 13.88 -7.99 -5.62
N GLU A 6 13.37 -8.55 -6.73
CA GLU A 6 12.18 -8.03 -7.44
C GLU A 6 10.89 -8.72 -6.94
N ILE A 7 9.81 -7.95 -6.76
CA ILE A 7 8.48 -8.49 -6.47
C ILE A 7 7.76 -8.74 -7.79
N ASN A 8 7.86 -9.99 -8.26
CA ASN A 8 7.29 -10.42 -9.54
C ASN A 8 5.76 -10.25 -9.66
N THR A 9 5.05 -9.99 -8.56
CA THR A 9 3.59 -9.82 -8.50
C THR A 9 3.15 -8.38 -8.18
N LEU A 10 4.06 -7.38 -8.27
CA LEU A 10 3.79 -6.00 -7.86
C LEU A 10 2.45 -5.47 -8.38
N LYS A 11 2.18 -5.62 -9.69
CA LYS A 11 0.95 -5.10 -10.31
C LYS A 11 -0.32 -5.72 -9.71
N GLY A 12 -0.27 -6.99 -9.34
CA GLY A 12 -1.36 -7.68 -8.65
C GLY A 12 -1.59 -7.12 -7.24
N ASN A 13 -0.50 -6.91 -6.50
CA ASN A 13 -0.53 -6.35 -5.15
C ASN A 13 -1.05 -4.90 -5.15
N ILE A 14 -0.62 -4.07 -6.10
CA ILE A 14 -1.14 -2.70 -6.28
C ILE A 14 -2.65 -2.71 -6.51
N ASN A 15 -3.13 -3.58 -7.40
CA ASN A 15 -4.56 -3.67 -7.70
C ASN A 15 -5.36 -4.17 -6.49
N TRP A 16 -4.83 -5.16 -5.76
CA TRP A 16 -5.44 -5.66 -4.53
C TRP A 16 -5.50 -4.58 -3.44
N MET A 17 -4.46 -3.76 -3.29
CA MET A 17 -4.43 -2.70 -2.31
C MET A 17 -5.45 -1.61 -2.64
N LYS A 18 -5.61 -1.23 -3.91
CA LYS A 18 -6.65 -0.28 -4.35
C LYS A 18 -8.07 -0.72 -3.99
N VAL A 19 -8.34 -2.04 -4.05
CA VAL A 19 -9.65 -2.57 -3.65
C VAL A 19 -9.81 -2.51 -2.13
N HIS A 20 -8.78 -2.90 -1.37
CA HIS A 20 -8.83 -2.83 0.10
C HIS A 20 -8.90 -1.40 0.64
N GLU A 21 -8.27 -0.43 -0.02
CA GLU A 21 -8.36 1.00 0.34
C GLU A 21 -9.81 1.49 0.40
N GLN A 22 -10.74 0.93 -0.39
CA GLN A 22 -12.16 1.30 -0.36
C GLN A 22 -12.84 0.88 0.95
N GLU A 23 -12.43 -0.25 1.52
CA GLU A 23 -13.02 -0.87 2.72
C GLU A 23 -12.25 -0.48 4.01
N MET A 24 -11.12 0.21 3.86
CA MET A 24 -10.24 0.57 4.97
C MET A 24 -10.88 1.64 5.85
N ASN A 25 -11.13 1.28 7.11
CA ASN A 25 -11.76 2.11 8.13
C ASN A 25 -11.13 1.79 9.50
N SER A 26 -10.97 2.80 10.35
CA SER A 26 -10.51 2.63 11.72
C SER A 26 -11.09 3.71 12.62
N GLU A 27 -11.59 3.33 13.80
CA GLU A 27 -12.09 4.25 14.82
C GLU A 27 -10.98 5.15 15.40
N LEU A 28 -9.71 4.70 15.29
CA LEU A 28 -8.54 5.43 15.74
C LEU A 28 -8.07 6.49 14.74
N PHE A 29 -8.39 6.31 13.45
CA PHE A 29 -7.96 7.19 12.36
C PHE A 29 -9.16 7.83 11.67
N LYS A 30 -9.56 9.00 12.20
CA LYS A 30 -10.73 9.76 11.69
C LYS A 30 -10.53 10.33 10.29
N GLU A 31 -9.30 10.45 9.84
CA GLU A 31 -8.94 11.02 8.53
C GLU A 31 -8.34 9.96 7.59
N MET A 32 -8.98 8.79 7.51
CA MET A 32 -8.50 7.66 6.71
C MET A 32 -8.27 8.01 5.22
N GLU A 33 -9.02 8.96 4.67
CA GLU A 33 -8.85 9.43 3.29
C GLU A 33 -7.52 10.16 3.06
N ASN A 34 -6.96 10.82 4.08
CA ASN A 34 -5.66 11.51 3.97
C ASN A 34 -4.49 10.52 3.83
N LEU A 35 -4.74 9.24 4.14
CA LEU A 35 -3.76 8.17 4.12
C LEU A 35 -3.79 7.37 2.81
N LYS A 36 -4.73 7.68 1.91
CA LYS A 36 -4.87 7.05 0.60
C LYS A 36 -4.22 7.93 -0.49
N PRO A 37 -3.64 7.33 -1.55
CA PRO A 37 -3.42 5.89 -1.72
C PRO A 37 -2.25 5.40 -0.85
N VAL A 38 -2.37 4.19 -0.31
CA VAL A 38 -1.33 3.52 0.47
C VAL A 38 -0.13 3.23 -0.42
N ILE A 39 -0.35 2.82 -1.68
CA ILE A 39 0.73 2.66 -2.67
C ILE A 39 0.68 3.79 -3.71
N ASN A 40 1.67 4.69 -3.69
CA ASN A 40 1.80 5.77 -4.66
C ASN A 40 2.23 5.26 -6.05
N SER A 41 1.73 5.93 -7.09
CA SER A 41 2.12 5.64 -8.47
C SER A 41 3.60 5.91 -8.71
N GLY A 42 4.33 4.93 -9.23
CA GLY A 42 5.78 5.05 -9.49
C GLY A 42 6.68 4.58 -8.34
N ASN A 43 6.12 4.11 -7.23
CA ASN A 43 6.90 3.46 -6.18
C ASN A 43 7.59 2.19 -6.71
N SER A 44 8.82 1.98 -6.25
CA SER A 44 9.51 0.70 -6.44
C SER A 44 8.81 -0.40 -5.64
N ASP A 45 9.05 -1.65 -6.02
CA ASP A 45 8.52 -2.84 -5.34
C ASP A 45 8.75 -2.81 -3.83
N SER A 46 9.97 -2.45 -3.41
CA SER A 46 10.33 -2.35 -2.00
C SER A 46 9.60 -1.21 -1.28
N ALA A 47 9.41 -0.06 -1.95
CA ALA A 47 8.66 1.06 -1.38
C ALA A 47 7.15 0.75 -1.28
N ALA A 48 6.60 -0.04 -2.21
CA ALA A 48 5.23 -0.52 -2.13
C ALA A 48 5.03 -1.49 -0.96
N LEU A 49 5.99 -2.38 -0.70
CA LEU A 49 5.97 -3.30 0.44
C LEU A 49 6.02 -2.54 1.78
N ASP A 50 6.91 -1.55 1.88
CA ASP A 50 7.05 -0.74 3.10
C ASP A 50 5.77 0.01 3.45
N ASN A 51 5.14 0.63 2.46
CA ASN A 51 3.90 1.36 2.67
C ASN A 51 2.75 0.47 3.16
N VAL A 52 2.65 -0.77 2.67
CA VAL A 52 1.61 -1.71 3.12
C VAL A 52 1.92 -2.25 4.52
N PHE A 53 3.19 -2.37 4.91
CA PHE A 53 3.55 -2.85 6.24
C PHE A 53 3.35 -1.80 7.33
N GLU A 54 3.56 -0.53 7.00
CA GLU A 54 3.37 0.58 7.94
C GLU A 54 1.90 0.95 8.17
N PHE A 55 0.99 0.41 7.35
CA PHE A 55 -0.44 0.71 7.35
C PHE A 55 -1.31 -0.45 7.82
#